data_AF-A0A3D3DUH9-F1
#
_entry.id   AF-A0A3D3DUH9-F1
#
_cell.length_a   1.000
_cell.length_b   1.000
_cell.length_c   1.000
_cell.angle_alpha   90.00
_cell.angle_beta   90.00
_cell.angle_gamma   90.00
#
_symmetry.space_group_name_H-M   'P 1'
#
loop_
_entity.id
_entity.type
_entity.pdbx_description
1 polymer ?
#
loop_
_entity_poly.entity_id
_entity_poly.type
_entity_poly.pdbx_seq_one_letter_code
_entity_poly.pdbx_strand_id
1 'polypeptide(L)'
;MDMKKLLFTVIGSAICLLVSCHQISGVNSGTPSNAVSQMTVVPGVDHQISGAREIMRAKFDDKDVVAVLSWRPYDIGTDTSVSRWYGDMGTPPPKLVVDSLIISVDGRGAVVPRAMFGYLCSQRNSISKSMGLVTHGENICVYIDLGDSAEGWTASYVIDPSTGILISHHVQDGPKFHNKIKG
;
A
#
# COMPACT_ATOMS: atom_id res chain seq x y z
N MET A 1 54.57 8.73 -29.48
CA MET A 1 54.52 7.33 -29.02
C MET A 1 53.25 6.70 -29.56
N ASP A 2 53.44 5.50 -30.07
CA ASP A 2 52.52 4.67 -30.84
C ASP A 2 51.33 4.12 -30.05
N MET A 3 50.31 3.69 -30.82
CA MET A 3 49.38 2.56 -30.55
C MET A 3 48.40 2.68 -29.36
N LYS A 4 47.10 2.38 -29.45
CA LYS A 4 46.31 1.52 -30.34
C LYS A 4 44.81 1.90 -30.24
N LYS A 5 44.17 1.95 -31.41
CA LYS A 5 42.86 1.39 -31.77
C LYS A 5 41.93 0.92 -30.64
N LEU A 6 40.73 1.47 -30.58
CA LEU A 6 39.51 0.66 -30.75
C LEU A 6 38.37 1.52 -31.33
N LEU A 7 38.10 1.29 -32.61
CA LEU A 7 36.89 1.72 -33.31
C LEU A 7 36.02 0.47 -33.38
N PHE A 8 34.76 0.52 -32.95
CA PHE A 8 33.70 -0.28 -33.57
C PHE A 8 32.34 0.42 -33.43
N THR A 9 31.90 0.92 -34.58
CA THR A 9 30.54 1.30 -34.94
C THR A 9 29.61 0.08 -34.91
N VAL A 10 28.41 0.23 -34.34
CA VAL A 10 27.22 -0.59 -34.64
C VAL A 10 26.04 0.40 -34.71
N ILE A 11 25.74 0.95 -35.88
CA ILE A 11 24.66 0.54 -36.80
C ILE A 11 23.32 0.34 -36.09
N GLY A 12 22.36 1.18 -36.44
CA GLY A 12 21.05 1.23 -35.83
C GLY A 12 20.13 0.06 -36.17
N SER A 13 19.04 -0.01 -35.41
CA SER A 13 17.75 -0.48 -35.90
C SER A 13 16.67 0.03 -34.95
N ALA A 14 15.96 1.07 -35.39
CA ALA A 14 14.69 1.44 -34.82
C ALA A 14 13.67 0.36 -35.22
N ILE A 15 13.38 -0.57 -34.31
CA ILE A 15 12.29 -1.52 -34.50
C ILE A 15 11.01 -0.84 -34.01
N CYS A 16 10.30 -0.21 -34.94
CA CYS A 16 8.87 0.07 -34.81
C CYS A 16 8.12 -1.26 -34.82
N LEU A 17 7.72 -1.76 -33.65
CA LEU A 17 6.73 -2.84 -33.56
C LEU A 17 5.33 -2.24 -33.74
N LEU A 18 4.87 -2.24 -35.00
CA LEU A 18 3.46 -2.18 -35.35
C LEU A 18 2.81 -3.48 -34.85
N VAL A 19 2.13 -3.43 -33.70
CA VAL A 19 1.21 -4.51 -33.31
C VAL A 19 -0.14 -4.20 -33.95
N SER A 20 -0.42 -4.93 -35.03
CA SER A 20 -1.71 -4.92 -35.71
C SER A 20 -2.85 -5.27 -34.76
N CYS A 21 -3.87 -4.42 -34.77
CA CYS A 21 -5.20 -4.69 -34.23
C CYS A 21 -5.87 -5.84 -34.99
N HIS A 22 -5.78 -7.06 -34.47
CA HIS A 22 -6.70 -8.13 -34.83
C HIS A 22 -7.84 -8.16 -33.80
N GLN A 23 -9.02 -7.69 -34.23
CA GLN A 23 -10.27 -7.93 -33.53
C GLN A 23 -10.58 -9.44 -33.60
N ILE A 24 -10.42 -10.14 -32.48
CA ILE A 24 -11.07 -11.45 -32.31
C ILE A 24 -12.41 -11.18 -31.66
N SER A 25 -13.44 -11.17 -32.51
CA SER A 25 -14.84 -11.25 -32.12
C SER A 25 -15.08 -12.60 -31.44
N GLY A 26 -15.22 -12.58 -30.12
CA GLY A 26 -15.60 -13.72 -29.30
C GLY A 26 -16.38 -13.20 -28.11
N VAL A 27 -17.66 -12.88 -28.33
CA VAL A 27 -18.63 -12.61 -27.27
C VAL A 27 -18.81 -13.89 -26.46
N ASN A 28 -18.16 -13.97 -25.32
CA ASN A 28 -18.66 -14.74 -24.18
C ASN A 28 -19.22 -13.73 -23.19
N SER A 29 -20.53 -13.49 -23.29
CA SER A 29 -21.35 -12.89 -22.26
C SER A 29 -21.42 -13.84 -21.06
N GLY A 30 -20.31 -13.94 -20.33
CA GLY A 30 -20.31 -14.39 -18.95
C GLY A 30 -20.49 -13.17 -18.08
N THR A 31 -21.59 -13.10 -17.35
CA THR A 31 -21.78 -12.19 -16.22
C THR A 31 -20.48 -12.16 -15.42
N PRO A 32 -19.86 -11.00 -15.12
CA PRO A 32 -18.77 -10.98 -14.16
C PRO A 32 -19.37 -11.53 -12.88
N SER A 33 -18.87 -12.67 -12.40
CA SER A 33 -19.19 -13.07 -11.04
C SER A 33 -18.71 -11.92 -10.17
N ASN A 34 -19.66 -11.19 -9.59
CA ASN A 34 -19.41 -10.23 -8.52
C ASN A 34 -19.01 -11.01 -7.24
N ALA A 35 -18.05 -11.95 -7.37
CA ALA A 35 -17.30 -12.46 -6.25
C ALA A 35 -16.39 -11.31 -5.84
N VAL A 36 -16.92 -10.42 -5.00
CA VAL A 36 -16.06 -9.58 -4.18
C VAL A 36 -15.08 -10.54 -3.53
N SER A 37 -13.79 -10.45 -3.90
CA SER A 37 -12.73 -11.26 -3.31
C SER A 37 -12.80 -11.03 -1.80
N GLN A 38 -13.40 -11.99 -1.07
CA GLN A 38 -13.65 -11.84 0.35
C GLN A 38 -12.31 -11.88 1.07
N MET A 39 -12.03 -10.83 1.83
CA MET A 39 -10.87 -10.75 2.70
C MET A 39 -11.21 -11.40 4.03
N THR A 40 -10.28 -12.13 4.65
CA THR A 40 -10.51 -12.75 5.97
C THR A 40 -9.56 -12.16 6.99
N VAL A 41 -10.03 -11.83 8.19
CA VAL A 41 -9.18 -11.36 9.28
C VAL A 41 -8.11 -12.40 9.61
N VAL A 42 -6.85 -11.96 9.71
CA VAL A 42 -5.78 -12.80 10.27
C VAL A 42 -5.88 -12.73 11.79
N PRO A 43 -6.08 -13.85 12.50
CA PRO A 43 -6.22 -13.84 13.95
C PRO A 43 -4.86 -13.64 14.65
N GLY A 44 -4.89 -13.34 15.95
CA GLY A 44 -3.68 -13.29 16.78
C GLY A 44 -2.74 -12.12 16.47
N VAL A 45 -3.26 -11.05 15.84
CA VAL A 45 -2.49 -9.83 15.57
C VAL A 45 -2.25 -9.07 16.87
N ASP A 46 -0.97 -8.86 17.20
CA ASP A 46 -0.49 -8.08 18.32
C ASP A 46 -0.17 -6.63 17.89
N HIS A 47 -0.43 -5.68 18.79
CA HIS A 47 -0.15 -4.25 18.56
C HIS A 47 0.63 -3.66 19.72
N GLN A 48 1.73 -3.00 19.40
CA GLN A 48 2.48 -2.18 20.33
C GLN A 48 2.46 -0.72 19.88
N ILE A 49 1.96 0.17 20.74
CA ILE A 49 1.89 1.61 20.48
C ILE A 49 2.86 2.33 21.42
N SER A 50 3.72 3.17 20.86
CA SER A 50 4.65 4.01 21.62
C SER A 50 4.74 5.39 20.97
N GLY A 51 4.19 6.40 21.65
CA GLY A 51 4.11 7.76 21.12
C GLY A 51 3.36 7.81 19.78
N ALA A 52 4.04 8.30 18.75
CA ALA A 52 3.50 8.43 17.39
C ALA A 52 3.75 7.19 16.50
N ARG A 53 4.11 6.04 17.10
CA ARG A 53 4.46 4.82 16.38
C ARG A 53 3.56 3.66 16.79
N GLU A 54 3.03 2.94 15.80
CA GLU A 54 2.32 1.68 15.95
C GLU A 54 3.14 0.56 15.28
N ILE A 55 3.30 -0.55 15.98
CA ILE A 55 3.91 -1.78 15.47
C ILE A 55 2.85 -2.88 15.53
N MET A 56 2.56 -3.49 14.39
CA MET A 56 1.67 -4.64 14.27
C MET A 56 2.50 -5.89 13.98
N ARG A 57 2.21 -6.99 14.69
CA ARG A 57 2.88 -8.29 14.52
C ARG A 57 1.87 -9.41 14.40
N ALA A 58 2.10 -10.37 13.52
CA ALA A 58 1.24 -11.53 13.36
C ALA A 58 2.00 -12.72 12.77
N LYS A 59 1.37 -13.89 12.79
CA LYS A 59 1.79 -15.06 12.01
C LYS A 59 0.79 -15.34 10.90
N PHE A 60 1.30 -15.63 9.70
CA PHE A 60 0.50 -16.06 8.54
C PHE A 60 1.23 -17.20 7.83
N ASP A 61 0.63 -18.40 7.78
CA ASP A 61 1.25 -19.61 7.22
C ASP A 61 2.71 -19.80 7.65
N ASP A 62 2.93 -19.81 8.96
CA ASP A 62 4.21 -19.88 9.68
C ASP A 62 5.19 -18.72 9.48
N LYS A 63 4.85 -17.73 8.65
CA LYS A 63 5.68 -16.54 8.40
C LYS A 63 5.40 -15.45 9.41
N ASP A 64 6.44 -14.74 9.80
CA ASP A 64 6.34 -13.59 10.68
C ASP A 64 6.03 -12.33 9.87
N VAL A 65 4.87 -11.75 10.12
CA VAL A 65 4.44 -10.48 9.51
C VAL A 65 4.65 -9.36 10.51
N VAL A 66 5.36 -8.32 10.10
CA VAL A 66 5.58 -7.11 10.90
C VAL A 66 5.27 -5.89 10.06
N ALA A 67 4.41 -5.00 10.57
CA ALA A 67 4.18 -3.68 10.00
C ALA A 67 4.52 -2.62 11.04
N VAL A 68 5.17 -1.54 10.60
CA VAL A 68 5.53 -0.40 11.43
C VAL A 68 5.00 0.86 10.76
N LEU A 69 4.13 1.56 11.48
CA LEU A 69 3.56 2.83 11.05
C LEU A 69 4.03 3.92 12.01
N SER A 70 4.69 4.94 11.48
CA SER A 70 5.10 6.12 12.24
C SER A 70 4.41 7.35 11.71
N TRP A 71 3.97 8.19 12.62
CA TRP A 71 3.34 9.47 12.36
C TRP A 71 4.25 10.61 12.82
N ARG A 72 4.11 11.76 12.20
CA ARG A 72 4.73 13.01 12.64
C ARG A 72 3.74 14.17 12.57
N PRO A 73 3.98 15.26 13.30
CA PRO A 73 3.24 16.50 13.10
C PRO A 73 3.32 16.97 11.64
N TYR A 74 2.21 17.54 11.16
CA TYR A 74 2.19 18.28 9.91
C TYR A 74 3.17 19.44 9.97
N ASP A 75 3.92 19.63 8.89
CA ASP A 75 4.86 20.73 8.74
C ASP A 75 4.57 21.50 7.45
N ILE A 76 4.25 22.79 7.57
CA ILE A 76 3.84 23.62 6.44
C ILE A 76 4.96 23.78 5.40
N GLY A 77 6.23 23.69 5.80
CA GLY A 77 7.37 23.82 4.88
C GLY A 77 7.53 22.61 3.96
N THR A 78 7.17 21.41 4.43
CA THR A 78 7.36 20.14 3.71
C THR A 78 6.08 19.57 3.12
N ASP A 79 4.94 19.82 3.74
CA ASP A 79 3.68 19.12 3.43
C ASP A 79 2.73 19.93 2.55
N THR A 80 2.99 21.23 2.34
CA THR A 80 2.16 22.12 1.51
C THR A 80 2.06 21.69 0.04
N SER A 81 3.03 20.91 -0.46
CA SER A 81 3.03 20.40 -1.83
C SER A 81 2.08 19.20 -2.03
N VAL A 82 1.53 18.62 -0.96
CA VAL A 82 0.59 17.52 -1.06
C VAL A 82 -0.77 18.06 -1.48
N SER A 83 -1.16 17.80 -2.72
CA SER A 83 -2.38 18.35 -3.33
C SER A 83 -3.68 17.76 -2.76
N ARG A 84 -3.61 16.60 -2.10
CA ARG A 84 -4.76 15.93 -1.50
C ARG A 84 -4.36 15.10 -0.30
N TRP A 85 -5.13 15.24 0.77
CA TRP A 85 -4.99 14.46 2.00
C TRP A 85 -6.10 13.42 2.11
N TYR A 86 -5.75 12.23 2.59
CA TYR A 86 -6.68 11.15 2.88
C TYR A 86 -6.66 10.82 4.36
N GLY A 87 -7.79 11.08 5.02
CA GLY A 87 -8.04 10.85 6.43
C GLY A 87 -9.28 11.62 6.87
N ASP A 88 -9.63 11.53 8.15
CA ASP A 88 -10.57 12.46 8.77
C ASP A 88 -9.95 13.86 8.73
N MET A 89 -10.52 14.75 7.91
CA MET A 89 -9.98 16.08 7.60
C MET A 89 -10.91 17.20 8.07
N GLY A 90 -11.69 16.97 9.14
CA GLY A 90 -12.70 17.91 9.65
C GLY A 90 -12.28 19.38 9.75
N THR A 91 -10.99 19.69 9.93
CA THR A 91 -10.45 21.06 9.75
C THR A 91 -9.01 21.03 9.23
N PRO A 92 -8.70 21.47 8.00
CA PRO A 92 -7.33 21.57 7.52
C PRO A 92 -6.53 22.68 8.25
N PRO A 93 -5.19 22.59 8.35
CA PRO A 93 -4.34 21.50 7.85
C PRO A 93 -4.44 20.23 8.71
N PRO A 94 -3.90 19.09 8.24
CA PRO A 94 -3.70 17.90 9.08
C PRO A 94 -2.99 18.22 10.39
N LYS A 95 -3.27 17.47 11.46
CA LYS A 95 -2.42 17.50 12.67
C LYS A 95 -1.25 16.54 12.54
N LEU A 96 -1.53 15.32 12.10
CA LEU A 96 -0.54 14.27 11.90
C LEU A 96 -0.56 13.80 10.45
N VAL A 97 0.63 13.49 9.95
CA VAL A 97 0.85 12.88 8.63
C VAL A 97 1.73 11.65 8.80
N VAL A 98 1.61 10.69 7.89
CA VAL A 98 2.44 9.49 7.95
C VAL A 98 3.89 9.86 7.61
N ASP A 99 4.79 9.55 8.54
CA ASP A 99 6.23 9.76 8.40
C ASP A 99 6.87 8.61 7.62
N SER A 100 6.57 7.38 8.05
CA SER A 100 7.08 6.15 7.46
C SER A 100 6.13 4.98 7.62
N LEU A 101 6.15 4.09 6.63
CA LEU A 101 5.48 2.80 6.65
C LEU A 101 6.44 1.71 6.18
N ILE A 102 6.63 0.70 7.02
CA ILE A 102 7.44 -0.48 6.71
C ILE A 102 6.56 -1.70 6.87
N ILE A 103 6.58 -2.60 5.89
CA ILE A 103 5.89 -3.89 5.97
C ILE A 103 6.91 -4.97 5.61
N SER A 104 7.03 -6.00 6.44
CA SER A 104 7.98 -7.09 6.24
C SER A 104 7.35 -8.45 6.51
N VAL A 105 7.78 -9.44 5.73
CA VAL A 105 7.45 -10.86 5.92
C VAL A 105 8.76 -11.63 6.09
N ASP A 106 8.91 -12.37 7.19
CA ASP A 106 10.15 -13.07 7.59
C ASP A 106 11.39 -12.15 7.56
N GLY A 107 11.22 -10.89 7.94
CA GLY A 107 12.26 -9.87 7.91
C GLY A 107 12.62 -9.35 6.49
N ARG A 108 12.03 -9.89 5.43
CA ARG A 108 12.13 -9.34 4.08
C ARG A 108 11.17 -8.17 3.97
N GLY A 109 11.70 -6.96 4.08
CA GLY A 109 10.92 -5.73 4.10
C GLY A 109 10.65 -5.19 2.69
N ALA A 110 9.39 -4.89 2.40
CA ALA A 110 9.04 -3.84 1.46
C ALA A 110 9.06 -2.50 2.21
N VAL A 111 10.07 -1.66 1.94
CA VAL A 111 9.93 -0.24 2.23
C VAL A 111 8.85 0.28 1.29
N VAL A 112 7.70 0.64 1.86
CA VAL A 112 6.62 1.20 1.06
C VAL A 112 7.09 2.56 0.53
N PRO A 113 7.06 2.81 -0.79
CA PRO A 113 7.47 4.11 -1.32
C PRO A 113 6.65 5.26 -0.73
N ARG A 114 7.29 6.40 -0.42
CA ARG A 114 6.58 7.59 0.10
C ARG A 114 5.41 8.01 -0.78
N ALA A 115 5.49 7.80 -2.10
CA ALA A 115 4.40 8.04 -3.03
C ALA A 115 3.11 7.22 -2.76
N MET A 116 3.14 6.23 -1.86
CA MET A 116 2.00 5.39 -1.50
C MET A 116 1.45 5.69 -0.10
N PHE A 117 2.14 6.47 0.73
CA PHE A 117 1.67 6.83 2.09
C PHE A 117 1.77 8.32 2.42
N GLY A 118 2.51 9.11 1.65
CA GLY A 118 2.88 10.50 1.99
C GLY A 118 1.72 11.50 1.94
N TYR A 119 0.52 11.05 1.58
CA TYR A 119 -0.72 11.81 1.54
C TYR A 119 -1.76 11.32 2.56
N LEU A 120 -1.37 10.41 3.45
CA LEU A 120 -2.22 9.91 4.53
C LEU A 120 -2.08 10.80 5.77
N CYS A 121 -3.20 11.10 6.42
CA CYS A 121 -3.24 12.03 7.53
C CYS A 121 -4.25 11.62 8.62
N SER A 122 -4.15 12.30 9.77
CA SER A 122 -5.10 12.20 10.87
C SER A 122 -5.27 13.53 11.60
N GLN A 123 -6.49 13.77 12.11
CA GLN A 123 -6.82 14.88 13.02
C GLN A 123 -6.76 14.49 14.51
N ARG A 124 -6.41 13.23 14.79
CA ARG A 124 -6.22 12.73 16.15
C ARG A 124 -5.04 13.42 16.83
N ASN A 125 -5.15 13.64 18.14
CA ASN A 125 -4.07 14.18 18.96
C ASN A 125 -3.07 13.09 19.41
N SER A 126 -3.44 11.82 19.28
CA SER A 126 -2.61 10.66 19.63
C SER A 126 -2.91 9.48 18.72
N ILE A 127 -1.95 8.56 18.61
CA ILE A 127 -2.10 7.33 17.85
C ILE A 127 -2.78 6.28 18.72
N SER A 128 -3.84 5.69 18.18
CA SER A 128 -4.44 4.45 18.66
C SER A 128 -4.25 3.37 17.59
N LYS A 129 -4.66 2.14 17.89
CA LYS A 129 -4.63 1.04 16.92
C LYS A 129 -5.33 1.48 15.64
N SER A 130 -4.59 1.50 14.54
CA SER A 130 -5.06 1.93 13.23
C SER A 130 -4.77 0.89 12.15
N MET A 131 -3.83 -0.01 12.40
CA MET A 131 -3.51 -1.07 11.46
C MET A 131 -4.39 -2.31 11.68
N GLY A 132 -4.58 -3.07 10.60
CA GLY A 132 -5.08 -4.43 10.66
C GLY A 132 -4.49 -5.29 9.55
N LEU A 133 -4.71 -6.60 9.68
CA LEU A 133 -4.20 -7.61 8.76
C LEU A 133 -5.33 -8.53 8.31
N VAL A 134 -5.50 -8.65 6.99
CA VAL A 134 -6.45 -9.57 6.36
C VAL A 134 -5.77 -10.35 5.25
N THR A 135 -6.38 -11.45 4.82
CA THR A 135 -6.00 -12.16 3.60
C THR A 135 -6.64 -11.50 2.37
N HIS A 136 -6.00 -11.63 1.21
CA HIS A 136 -6.56 -11.23 -0.07
C HIS A 136 -6.12 -12.24 -1.15
N GLY A 137 -6.93 -13.29 -1.33
CA GLY A 137 -6.50 -14.48 -2.07
C GLY A 137 -5.35 -15.18 -1.34
N GLU A 138 -4.26 -15.46 -2.06
CA GLU A 138 -3.03 -16.06 -1.51
C GLU A 138 -2.09 -15.02 -0.87
N ASN A 139 -2.46 -13.74 -0.92
CA ASN A 139 -1.66 -12.63 -0.42
C ASN A 139 -2.12 -12.16 0.96
N ILE A 140 -1.26 -11.43 1.66
CA ILE A 140 -1.65 -10.67 2.85
C ILE A 140 -1.97 -9.23 2.46
N CYS A 141 -2.85 -8.59 3.22
CA CYS A 141 -3.20 -7.19 3.08
C CYS A 141 -3.10 -6.49 4.44
N VAL A 142 -2.13 -5.61 4.58
CA VAL A 142 -2.06 -4.67 5.71
C VAL A 142 -2.93 -3.48 5.35
N TYR A 143 -3.87 -3.10 6.22
CA TYR A 143 -4.67 -1.90 6.05
C TYR A 143 -4.47 -0.93 7.20
N ILE A 144 -4.71 0.36 6.94
CA ILE A 144 -4.59 1.47 7.88
C ILE A 144 -5.89 2.26 7.82
N ASP A 145 -6.57 2.38 8.95
CA ASP A 145 -7.75 3.23 9.10
C ASP A 145 -7.34 4.67 9.42
N LEU A 146 -7.81 5.59 8.59
CA LEU A 146 -7.43 7.00 8.57
C LEU A 146 -8.64 7.84 8.96
N GLY A 147 -8.87 7.97 10.25
CA GLY A 147 -10.01 8.71 10.79
C GLY A 147 -10.29 8.30 12.21
N ASP A 148 -11.39 8.75 12.82
CA ASP A 148 -11.78 8.39 14.18
C ASP A 148 -12.34 6.96 14.33
N SER A 149 -12.49 6.19 13.25
CA SER A 149 -12.67 4.72 13.17
C SER A 149 -12.94 4.36 11.70
N ALA A 150 -13.77 3.34 11.45
CA ALA A 150 -14.21 2.85 10.15
C ALA A 150 -15.00 3.85 9.28
N GLU A 151 -15.33 5.05 9.76
CA GLU A 151 -16.09 6.08 9.01
C GLU A 151 -15.20 7.01 8.16
N GLY A 152 -13.87 6.82 8.21
CA GLY A 152 -12.90 7.59 7.43
C GLY A 152 -12.48 6.94 6.11
N TRP A 153 -11.20 7.11 5.77
CA TRP A 153 -10.57 6.42 4.65
C TRP A 153 -9.79 5.20 5.13
N THR A 154 -9.64 4.18 4.31
CA THR A 154 -8.73 3.06 4.56
C THR A 154 -7.70 2.99 3.44
N ALA A 155 -6.41 3.01 3.83
CA ALA A 155 -5.31 2.66 2.95
C ALA A 155 -5.01 1.16 3.09
N SER A 156 -4.76 0.47 1.97
CA SER A 156 -4.52 -0.96 1.94
C SER A 156 -3.31 -1.29 1.08
N TYR A 157 -2.52 -2.25 1.54
CA TYR A 157 -1.25 -2.65 0.94
C TYR A 157 -1.26 -4.17 0.82
N VAL A 158 -1.28 -4.69 -0.40
CA VAL A 158 -1.28 -6.13 -0.67
C VAL A 158 0.15 -6.59 -0.92
N ILE A 159 0.61 -7.58 -0.15
CA ILE A 159 1.98 -8.08 -0.18
C ILE A 159 1.94 -9.57 -0.52
N ASP A 160 2.81 -9.98 -1.44
CA ASP A 160 3.09 -11.40 -1.67
C ASP A 160 3.90 -11.94 -0.48
N PRO A 161 3.35 -12.84 0.35
CA PRO A 161 4.05 -13.33 1.52
C PRO A 161 5.22 -14.26 1.18
N SER A 162 5.33 -14.77 -0.05
CA SER A 162 6.45 -15.63 -0.48
C SER A 162 7.69 -14.82 -0.85
N THR A 163 7.49 -13.62 -1.41
CA THR A 163 8.57 -12.75 -1.89
C THR A 163 8.80 -11.53 -1.00
N GLY A 164 7.80 -11.12 -0.21
CA GLY A 164 7.79 -9.87 0.55
C GLY A 164 7.56 -8.63 -0.32
N ILE A 165 7.15 -8.80 -1.58
CA ILE A 165 6.97 -7.71 -2.54
C ILE A 165 5.57 -7.11 -2.40
N LEU A 166 5.51 -5.76 -2.41
CA LEU A 166 4.25 -5.03 -2.51
C LEU A 166 3.66 -5.20 -3.92
N ILE A 167 2.50 -5.85 -4.00
CA ILE A 167 1.76 -6.09 -5.24
C ILE A 167 0.92 -4.88 -5.62
N SER A 168 0.16 -4.35 -4.65
CA SER A 168 -0.76 -3.23 -4.91
C SER A 168 -1.00 -2.39 -3.67
N HIS A 169 -1.45 -1.17 -3.92
CA HIS A 169 -1.86 -0.22 -2.91
C HIS A 169 -3.13 0.52 -3.36
N HIS A 170 -4.08 0.68 -2.44
CA HIS A 170 -5.30 1.44 -2.69
C HIS A 170 -5.72 2.25 -1.46
N VAL A 171 -6.19 3.48 -1.70
CA VAL A 171 -6.95 4.25 -0.70
C VAL A 171 -8.40 4.37 -1.17
N GLN A 172 -9.32 4.03 -0.27
CA GLN A 172 -10.75 4.08 -0.56
C GLN A 172 -11.53 4.41 0.71
N ASP A 173 -12.81 4.70 0.53
CA ASP A 173 -13.80 4.82 1.59
C ASP A 173 -13.70 3.61 2.56
N GLY A 174 -13.62 3.91 3.85
CA GLY A 174 -13.42 2.92 4.92
C GLY A 174 -14.54 1.89 5.00
N PRO A 175 -15.82 2.30 5.08
CA PRO A 175 -16.94 1.36 5.08
C PRO A 175 -16.93 0.47 3.83
N LYS A 176 -16.64 1.03 2.65
CA LYS A 176 -16.48 0.24 1.41
C LYS A 176 -15.33 -0.77 1.49
N PHE A 177 -14.28 -0.52 2.28
CA PHE A 177 -13.19 -1.47 2.49
C PHE A 177 -13.63 -2.57 3.45
N HIS A 178 -14.13 -2.19 4.62
CA HIS A 178 -14.52 -3.14 5.67
C HIS A 178 -15.65 -4.07 5.25
N ASN A 179 -16.57 -3.63 4.39
CA ASN A 179 -17.62 -4.49 3.83
C ASN A 179 -17.09 -5.65 2.96
N LYS A 180 -15.80 -5.65 2.61
CA LYS A 180 -15.12 -6.77 1.91
C LYS A 180 -14.50 -7.78 2.88
N ILE A 181 -14.41 -7.44 4.17
CA ILE A 181 -13.79 -8.26 5.21
C ILE A 181 -14.85 -9.16 5.83
N LYS A 182 -14.60 -10.46 5.83
CA LYS A 182 -15.36 -11.44 6.59
C LYS A 182 -14.82 -11.48 8.02
N GLY A 183 -15.71 -11.21 8.98
CA GLY A 183 -15.46 -11.36 10.41
C GLY A 183 -15.37 -12.80 10.86
#